data_AF-A0A1F4JPP0-F1
#
_entry.id   AF-A0A1F4JPP0-F1
#
_cell.length_a   1.000
_cell.length_b   1.000
_cell.length_c   1.000
_cell.angle_alpha   90.00
_cell.angle_beta   90.00
_cell.angle_gamma   90.00
#
_symmetry.space_group_name_H-M   'P 1'
#
loop_
_entity.id
_entity.type
_entity.pdbx_description
1 polymer ?
#
loop_
_entity_poly.entity_id
_entity_poly.type
_entity_poly.pdbx_seq_one_letter_code
_entity_poly.pdbx_strand_id
1 'polypeptide(L)'
;MREMGINMPQMQDGGMVTQVCMSKEMVERNDTPQMNQKESGCESKNFQRSGNAYSLDIVCDGPDMKGTGKVKGAYSGSERFNSTYDFKGTSRGQPVNHHQESSGKWLAADCGSVKPMDQTVKKK
;
A
#
# COMPACT_ATOMS: atom_id res chain seq x y z
N MET A 1 -16.76 -0.89 -10.64
CA MET A 1 -16.00 -1.95 -9.94
C MET A 1 -14.83 -2.46 -10.77
N ARG A 2 -15.00 -3.07 -11.96
CA ARG A 2 -13.87 -3.46 -12.85
C ARG A 2 -13.10 -2.28 -13.48
N GLU A 3 -13.71 -1.11 -13.54
CA GLU A 3 -13.09 0.08 -14.14
C GLU A 3 -11.97 0.70 -13.29
N MET A 4 -11.79 0.28 -12.03
CA MET A 4 -10.76 0.79 -11.13
C MET A 4 -9.44 0.01 -11.15
N GLY A 5 -9.23 -0.89 -12.12
CA GLY A 5 -8.02 -1.73 -12.18
C GLY A 5 -7.89 -2.75 -11.04
N ILE A 6 -8.95 -2.89 -10.24
CA ILE A 6 -9.06 -3.80 -9.09
C ILE A 6 -9.99 -4.94 -9.52
N ASN A 7 -9.47 -6.16 -9.59
CA ASN A 7 -10.34 -7.33 -9.67
C ASN A 7 -11.00 -7.52 -8.30
N MET A 8 -12.31 -7.81 -8.28
CA MET A 8 -13.07 -7.90 -7.02
C MET A 8 -12.36 -8.88 -6.07
N PRO A 9 -12.06 -8.48 -4.83
CA PRO A 9 -11.29 -9.33 -3.94
C PRO A 9 -12.08 -10.61 -3.67
N GLN A 10 -11.44 -11.75 -3.89
CA GLN A 10 -11.95 -13.00 -3.34
C GLN A 10 -11.73 -12.93 -1.82
N MET A 11 -12.80 -13.01 -1.05
CA MET A 11 -12.69 -13.18 0.39
C MET A 11 -12.28 -14.63 0.63
N GLN A 12 -11.03 -14.84 1.00
CA GLN A 12 -10.49 -16.15 1.34
C GLN A 12 -9.97 -16.08 2.78
N ASP A 13 -10.46 -16.98 3.63
CA ASP A 13 -10.03 -17.12 5.03
C ASP A 13 -10.09 -15.83 5.89
N GLY A 14 -11.07 -14.96 5.63
CA GLY A 14 -11.26 -13.71 6.39
C GLY A 14 -10.28 -12.59 6.03
N GLY A 15 -9.35 -12.83 5.10
CA GLY A 15 -8.47 -11.83 4.50
C GLY A 15 -8.99 -11.32 3.15
N MET A 16 -8.60 -10.09 2.80
CA MET A 16 -8.88 -9.51 1.49
C MET A 16 -7.70 -9.76 0.55
N VAL A 17 -7.90 -10.59 -0.48
CA VAL A 17 -6.89 -10.83 -1.52
C VAL A 17 -7.26 -10.01 -2.77
N THR A 18 -6.36 -9.13 -3.20
CA THR A 18 -6.57 -8.29 -4.38
C THR A 18 -5.45 -8.48 -5.38
N GLN A 19 -5.80 -8.55 -6.67
CA GLN A 19 -4.85 -8.48 -7.77
C GLN A 19 -4.86 -7.05 -8.33
N VAL A 20 -3.67 -6.44 -8.42
CA VAL A 20 -3.50 -5.06 -8.88
C VAL A 20 -2.53 -5.04 -10.05
N CYS A 21 -2.93 -4.38 -11.13
CA CYS A 21 -2.04 -4.12 -12.26
C CYS A 21 -1.25 -2.81 -12.03
N MET A 22 0.08 -2.92 -11.95
CA MET A 22 0.98 -1.79 -11.76
C MET A 22 1.77 -1.50 -13.03
N SER A 23 1.97 -0.22 -13.36
CA SER A 23 2.86 0.20 -14.45
C SER A 23 4.32 0.08 -14.02
N LYS A 24 5.20 -0.10 -15.01
CA LYS A 24 6.66 -0.17 -14.79
C LYS A 24 7.18 1.05 -14.02
N GLU A 25 6.69 2.24 -14.35
CA GLU A 25 7.09 3.48 -13.68
C GLU A 25 6.71 3.50 -12.18
N MET A 26 5.55 2.94 -11.79
CA MET A 26 5.17 2.83 -10.36
C MET A 26 6.06 1.86 -9.59
N VAL A 27 6.44 0.73 -10.22
CA VAL A 27 7.37 -0.24 -9.62
C VAL A 27 8.76 0.36 -9.47
N GLU A 28 9.24 1.11 -10.47
CA GLU A 28 10.57 1.73 -10.48
C GLU A 28 10.69 2.91 -9.52
N ARG A 29 9.63 3.71 -9.36
CA ARG A 29 9.60 4.80 -8.36
C ARG A 29 9.50 4.29 -6.93
N ASN A 30 9.20 3.01 -6.73
CA ASN A 30 8.89 2.42 -5.42
C ASN A 30 7.72 3.15 -4.72
N ASP A 31 6.96 3.94 -5.49
CA ASP A 31 5.76 4.67 -5.08
C ASP A 31 4.64 3.64 -5.06
N THR A 32 4.47 2.96 -3.92
CA THR A 32 3.22 2.26 -3.71
C THR A 32 2.10 3.30 -3.71
N PRO A 33 0.99 3.09 -4.44
CA PRO A 33 -0.07 4.09 -4.61
C PRO A 33 -0.66 4.62 -3.29
N GLN A 34 -0.51 3.88 -2.19
CA GLN A 34 -0.98 4.27 -0.86
C GLN A 34 0.00 5.10 -0.02
N MET A 35 1.25 5.31 -0.47
CA MET A 35 2.32 5.89 0.36
C MET A 35 2.37 7.42 0.35
N ASN A 36 1.78 8.02 -0.69
CA ASN A 36 1.70 9.46 -0.89
C ASN A 36 0.27 9.96 -0.66
N GLN A 37 -0.35 9.60 0.46
CA GLN A 37 -1.66 10.11 0.83
C GLN A 37 -1.56 11.49 1.50
N LYS A 38 -1.06 12.48 0.76
CA LYS A 38 -1.13 13.88 1.22
C LYS A 38 -2.57 14.29 1.55
N GLU A 39 -3.56 13.71 0.86
CA GLU A 39 -4.99 13.98 1.09
C GLU A 39 -5.52 13.40 2.41
N SER A 40 -4.88 12.38 3.00
CA SER A 40 -5.28 11.84 4.31
C SER A 40 -4.58 12.54 5.49
N GLY A 41 -3.68 13.49 5.22
CA GLY A 41 -2.89 14.18 6.25
C GLY A 41 -1.76 13.32 6.82
N CYS A 42 -1.36 12.24 6.13
CA CYS A 42 -0.29 11.34 6.52
C CYS A 42 0.94 11.49 5.62
N GLU A 43 2.12 11.59 6.23
CA GLU A 43 3.41 11.67 5.55
C GLU A 43 4.28 10.45 5.86
N SER A 44 4.95 9.95 4.83
CA SER A 44 6.00 8.93 4.97
C SER A 44 7.34 9.59 5.31
N LYS A 45 8.00 9.15 6.38
CA LYS A 45 9.29 9.65 6.88
C LYS A 45 10.26 8.49 7.13
N ASN A 46 11.55 8.81 7.23
CA ASN A 46 12.60 7.87 7.63
C ASN A 46 12.64 6.57 6.80
N PHE A 47 12.46 6.66 5.49
CA PHE A 47 12.58 5.49 4.64
C PHE A 47 14.01 4.94 4.69
N GLN A 48 14.14 3.70 5.15
CA GLN A 48 15.39 2.97 5.23
C GLN A 48 15.25 1.68 4.45
N ARG A 49 16.26 1.36 3.63
CA ARG A 49 16.33 0.10 2.90
C ARG A 49 17.69 -0.53 3.15
N SER A 50 17.69 -1.80 3.53
CA SER A 50 18.88 -2.61 3.73
C SER A 50 18.71 -3.91 2.96
N GLY A 51 19.40 -4.02 1.82
CA GLY A 51 19.25 -5.13 0.88
C GLY A 51 17.80 -5.27 0.41
N ASN A 52 17.18 -6.39 0.79
CA ASN A 52 15.80 -6.72 0.47
C ASN A 52 14.78 -6.24 1.51
N ALA A 53 15.21 -5.81 2.69
CA ALA A 53 14.34 -5.29 3.74
C ALA A 53 14.17 -3.77 3.62
N TYR A 54 12.99 -3.27 3.99
CA TYR A 54 12.71 -1.85 4.08
C TYR A 54 11.90 -1.53 5.34
N SER A 55 12.00 -0.28 5.76
CA SER A 55 11.18 0.27 6.83
C SER A 55 10.95 1.75 6.61
N LEU A 56 9.86 2.25 7.17
CA LEU A 56 9.56 3.68 7.20
C LEU A 56 8.62 3.98 8.37
N ASP A 57 8.53 5.26 8.68
CA ASP A 57 7.56 5.80 9.62
C ASP A 57 6.46 6.52 8.85
N ILE A 58 5.21 6.35 9.30
CA ILE A 58 4.07 7.12 8.84
C ILE A 58 3.71 8.10 9.96
N VAL A 59 3.61 9.39 9.66
CA VAL A 59 3.20 10.41 10.63
C VAL A 59 1.97 11.10 10.08
N CYS A 60 0.85 10.99 10.80
CA CYS A 60 -0.40 11.65 10.46
C CYS A 60 -0.65 12.80 11.43
N ASP A 61 -0.93 13.99 10.89
CA ASP A 61 -1.34 15.17 11.67
C ASP A 61 -2.52 15.89 11.00
N GLY A 62 -3.41 15.12 10.39
CA GLY A 62 -4.63 15.62 9.77
C GLY A 62 -5.75 15.89 10.79
N PRO A 63 -6.80 16.63 10.39
CA PRO A 63 -7.96 16.88 11.24
C PRO A 63 -8.73 15.58 11.57
N ASP A 64 -8.80 14.66 10.62
CA ASP A 64 -9.53 13.39 10.77
C ASP A 64 -8.64 12.23 11.24
N MET A 65 -7.31 12.36 11.16
CA MET A 65 -6.40 11.28 11.52
C MET A 65 -5.09 11.84 12.08
N LYS A 66 -4.79 11.47 13.33
CA LYS A 66 -3.54 11.84 14.00
C LYS A 66 -2.86 10.63 14.59
N GLY A 67 -1.55 10.52 14.47
CA GLY A 67 -0.83 9.42 15.08
C GLY A 67 0.44 9.05 14.33
N THR A 68 1.04 7.96 14.77
CA THR A 68 2.26 7.43 14.17
C THR A 68 2.06 5.97 13.80
N GLY A 69 2.67 5.60 12.68
CA GLY A 69 2.77 4.23 12.25
C GLY A 69 4.17 3.88 11.83
N LYS A 70 4.43 2.58 11.78
CA LYS A 70 5.69 2.01 11.30
C LYS A 70 5.36 0.93 10.31
N VAL A 71 5.95 1.02 9.13
CA VAL A 71 5.93 -0.06 8.15
C VAL A 71 7.28 -0.74 8.18
N LYS A 72 7.26 -2.07 8.18
CA LYS A 72 8.44 -2.90 7.95
C LYS A 72 8.10 -3.92 6.89
N GLY A 73 9.03 -4.27 6.04
CA GLY A 73 8.80 -5.32 5.06
C GLY A 73 10.07 -5.84 4.45
N ALA A 74 9.93 -6.92 3.69
CA ALA A 74 11.01 -7.50 2.94
C ALA A 74 10.53 -8.06 1.61
N TYR A 75 11.36 -7.91 0.61
CA TYR A 75 11.23 -8.59 -0.67
C TYR A 75 11.90 -9.97 -0.58
N SER A 76 11.20 -11.01 -1.01
CA SER A 76 11.76 -12.36 -1.14
C SER A 76 11.94 -12.67 -2.62
N GLY A 77 13.16 -12.44 -3.12
CA GLY A 77 13.47 -12.48 -4.55
C GLY A 77 12.86 -11.31 -5.32
N SER A 78 12.67 -11.48 -6.63
CA SER A 78 12.05 -10.48 -7.51
C SER A 78 10.52 -10.50 -7.51
N GLU A 79 9.91 -11.52 -6.91
CA GLU A 79 8.50 -11.83 -7.12
C GLU A 79 7.65 -11.86 -5.86
N ARG A 80 8.21 -11.70 -4.65
CA ARG A 80 7.40 -11.79 -3.44
C ARG A 80 7.76 -10.66 -2.49
N PHE A 81 6.78 -10.19 -1.74
CA PHE A 81 7.03 -9.28 -0.62
C PHE A 81 6.15 -9.65 0.57
N ASN A 82 6.63 -9.28 1.75
CA ASN A 82 5.87 -9.25 2.98
C ASN A 82 6.06 -7.87 3.63
N SER A 83 5.04 -7.43 4.36
CA SER A 83 5.10 -6.20 5.12
C SER A 83 4.17 -6.23 6.32
N THR A 84 4.59 -5.65 7.42
CA THR A 84 3.75 -5.31 8.57
C THR A 84 3.58 -3.80 8.64
N TYR A 85 2.38 -3.38 9.04
CA TYR A 85 2.03 -2.00 9.30
C TYR A 85 1.38 -1.92 10.67
N ASP A 86 2.04 -1.21 11.57
CA ASP A 86 1.54 -0.90 12.89
C ASP A 86 1.21 0.58 12.95
N PHE A 87 -0.01 0.94 13.35
CA PHE A 87 -0.43 2.32 13.53
C PHE A 87 -1.11 2.52 14.86
N LYS A 88 -0.75 3.60 15.53
CA LYS A 88 -1.37 4.03 16.78
C LYS A 88 -1.69 5.51 16.70
N GLY A 89 -2.96 5.84 16.96
CA GLY A 89 -3.41 7.21 16.84
C GLY A 89 -4.88 7.39 17.17
N THR A 90 -5.46 8.42 16.57
CA THR A 90 -6.88 8.69 16.57
C THR A 90 -7.37 8.86 15.14
N SER A 91 -8.58 8.35 14.87
CA SER A 91 -9.32 8.61 13.64
C SER A 91 -10.70 9.14 14.01
N ARG A 92 -11.09 10.30 13.45
CA ARG A 92 -12.36 10.99 13.74
C ARG A 92 -12.65 11.12 15.24
N GLY A 93 -11.60 11.43 16.02
CA GLY A 93 -11.66 11.58 17.47
C GLY A 93 -11.66 10.28 18.28
N GLN A 94 -11.69 9.10 17.64
CA GLN A 94 -11.66 7.81 18.33
C GLN A 94 -10.25 7.21 18.31
N PRO A 95 -9.78 6.61 19.42
CA PRO A 95 -8.49 5.93 19.44
C PRO A 95 -8.50 4.72 18.50
N VAL A 96 -7.45 4.62 17.68
CA VAL A 96 -7.23 3.52 16.74
C VAL A 96 -5.87 2.90 17.04
N ASN A 97 -5.87 1.58 17.19
CA ASN A 97 -4.68 0.76 17.14
C ASN A 97 -4.89 -0.26 16.03
N HIS A 98 -4.04 -0.21 15.01
CA HIS A 98 -4.19 -1.01 13.81
C HIS A 98 -2.90 -1.76 13.55
N HIS A 99 -3.00 -3.08 13.50
CA HIS A 99 -1.94 -3.97 13.05
C HIS A 99 -2.41 -4.66 11.78
N GLN A 100 -1.62 -4.55 10.72
CA GLN A 100 -1.89 -5.19 9.44
C GLN A 100 -0.65 -5.91 8.96
N GLU A 101 -0.82 -7.18 8.62
CA GLU A 101 0.17 -7.95 7.87
C GLU A 101 -0.28 -8.04 6.42
N SER A 102 0.65 -7.92 5.50
CA SER A 102 0.37 -7.98 4.07
C SER A 102 1.46 -8.79 3.39
N SER A 103 1.05 -9.60 2.43
CA SER A 103 1.97 -10.32 1.56
C SER A 103 1.50 -10.21 0.13
N GLY A 104 2.43 -10.25 -0.81
CA GLY A 104 2.10 -10.21 -2.21
C GLY A 104 3.07 -11.02 -3.04
N LYS A 105 2.59 -11.38 -4.22
CA LYS A 105 3.36 -12.10 -5.23
C LYS A 105 3.18 -11.40 -6.58
N TRP A 106 4.29 -11.16 -7.27
CA TRP A 106 4.33 -10.80 -8.68
C TRP A 106 3.82 -11.98 -9.50
N LEU A 107 2.78 -11.75 -10.29
CA LEU A 107 2.12 -12.81 -11.05
C LEU A 107 2.66 -12.86 -12.48
N ALA A 108 2.80 -11.71 -13.14
CA ALA A 108 3.26 -11.61 -14.51
C ALA A 108 3.69 -10.17 -14.82
N ALA A 109 4.50 -10.00 -15.86
CA ALA A 109 4.86 -8.68 -16.41
C ALA A 109 3.72 -8.04 -17.22
N ASP A 110 2.78 -8.84 -17.70
CA ASP A 110 1.60 -8.42 -18.46
C ASP A 110 0.35 -8.59 -17.59
N CYS A 111 -0.49 -7.56 -17.54
CA CYS A 111 -1.73 -7.55 -16.76
C CYS A 111 -2.91 -8.24 -17.46
N GLY A 112 -2.71 -8.76 -18.67
CA GLY A 112 -3.74 -9.33 -19.52
C GLY A 112 -4.86 -8.33 -19.78
N SER A 113 -6.09 -8.71 -19.41
CA SER A 113 -7.27 -7.85 -19.57
C SER A 113 -7.46 -6.83 -18.44
N VAL A 114 -6.59 -6.77 -17.43
CA VAL A 114 -6.68 -5.82 -16.31
C VAL A 114 -5.97 -4.52 -16.69
N LYS A 115 -6.71 -3.41 -16.74
CA LYS A 115 -6.13 -2.11 -17.07
C LYS A 115 -5.26 -1.57 -15.90
N PRO A 116 -4.07 -1.01 -16.17
CA PRO A 116 -3.23 -0.38 -15.14
C PRO A 116 -3.93 0.78 -14.45
N MET A 117 -3.73 0.92 -13.13
CA MET A 117 -4.39 1.95 -12.31
C MET A 117 -4.04 3.40 -12.71
N ASP A 118 -2.93 3.63 -13.42
CA ASP A 118 -2.51 4.92 -13.98
C ASP A 118 -3.65 5.64 -14.72
N GLN A 119 -4.43 4.91 -15.52
CA GLN A 119 -5.45 5.51 -16.37
C GLN A 119 -6.71 5.92 -15.62
N THR A 120 -6.85 5.51 -14.36
CA THR A 120 -8.02 5.83 -13.52
C THR A 120 -7.83 7.06 -12.66
N VAL A 121 -6.59 7.44 -12.33
CA VAL A 121 -6.30 8.64 -11.52
C VAL A 121 -6.37 9.92 -12.38
N LYS A 122 -6.39 9.79 -13.72
CA LYS A 122 -6.40 10.93 -14.66
C LYS A 122 -7.79 11.40 -15.12
N LYS A 123 -8.89 10.91 -14.56
CA LYS A 123 -10.21 11.50 -14.80
C LYS A 123 -10.53 12.55 -13.75
N LYS A 124 -10.02 13.76 -14.01
CA LYS A 124 -10.53 15.00 -13.44
C LYS A 124 -11.77 15.43 -14.22
#